data_AF-A0AA43DKP2-F1
#
_entry.id   AF-A0AA43DKP2-F1
#
_cell.length_a   1.000
_cell.length_b   1.000
_cell.length_c   1.000
_cell.angle_alpha   90.00
_cell.angle_beta   90.00
_cell.angle_gamma   90.00
#
_symmetry.space_group_name_H-M   'P 1'
#
loop_
_entity.id
_entity.type
_entity.pdbx_description
1 polymer ?
#
loop_
_entity_poly.entity_id
_entity_poly.type
_entity_poly.pdbx_seq_one_letter_code
_entity_poly.pdbx_strand_id
1 'polypeptide(L)'
;MRSLIALAAAGLALAPTASGHGPPEGGVVGYVSTASGLKPHVLGVSVRVLGGDDRLRLANYSGKTVLVLGYEHEPFLRFTAGGVYENVRSPAVYLSRERDPAKAHVPASADAEAPPRWRKVAKGQSFEWHDHRIQWTESEPPAAVQRAPDEVHLISRWAVPASADGKPFSVSGFLGYVPPPGGSGGGASPWLIGVVVGIAVLAGAGLVLGDRRARRRSP
;
A
#
# COMPACT_ATOMS: atom_id res chain seq x y z
N MET A 1 -13.34 58.38 -11.14
CA MET A 1 -13.05 57.46 -12.26
C MET A 1 -11.56 57.44 -12.50
N ARG A 2 -10.89 56.32 -12.18
CA ARG A 2 -9.74 55.71 -12.87
C ARG A 2 -9.01 54.80 -11.88
N SER A 3 -9.17 53.51 -12.14
CA SER A 3 -8.56 52.35 -11.52
C SER A 3 -7.04 52.45 -11.45
N LEU A 4 -6.42 51.78 -10.48
CA LEU A 4 -5.17 51.04 -10.67
C LEU A 4 -5.04 49.99 -9.56
N ILE A 5 -5.24 48.72 -9.96
CA ILE A 5 -4.96 47.51 -9.19
C ILE A 5 -3.44 47.32 -9.24
N ALA A 6 -2.78 47.28 -8.08
CA ALA A 6 -1.37 46.94 -7.98
C ALA A 6 -1.22 45.50 -7.45
N LEU A 7 -0.67 44.68 -8.34
CA LEU A 7 -0.28 43.29 -8.19
C LEU A 7 0.87 43.18 -7.16
N ALA A 8 0.73 42.33 -6.14
CA ALA A 8 1.86 41.90 -5.31
C ALA A 8 1.88 40.37 -5.27
N ALA A 9 2.63 39.80 -6.21
CA ALA A 9 2.98 38.39 -6.25
C ALA A 9 4.38 38.18 -5.66
N ALA A 10 4.64 36.92 -5.28
CA ALA A 10 5.94 36.31 -4.99
C ALA A 10 6.45 36.40 -3.54
N GLY A 11 6.19 35.31 -2.81
CA GLY A 11 6.85 34.98 -1.55
C GLY A 11 6.60 33.52 -1.15
N LEU A 12 6.55 32.59 -2.12
CA LEU A 12 6.53 31.16 -1.78
C LEU A 12 7.98 30.73 -1.50
N ALA A 13 8.26 30.54 -0.22
CA ALA A 13 9.54 30.03 0.27
C ALA A 13 9.91 28.73 -0.46
N LEU A 14 11.13 28.69 -0.99
CA LEU A 14 11.81 27.47 -1.39
C LEU A 14 12.00 26.60 -0.14
N ALA A 15 11.06 25.69 0.13
CA ALA A 15 11.33 24.60 1.04
C ALA A 15 12.34 23.67 0.35
N PRO A 16 13.53 23.43 0.94
CA PRO A 16 14.44 22.43 0.40
C PRO A 16 13.73 21.08 0.37
N THR A 17 13.67 20.47 -0.80
CA THR A 17 13.21 19.09 -0.97
C THR A 17 14.07 18.19 -0.09
N ALA A 18 13.47 17.59 0.94
CA ALA A 18 14.11 16.52 1.67
C ALA A 18 14.39 15.38 0.68
N SER A 19 15.68 15.09 0.45
CA SER A 19 16.11 13.92 -0.32
C SER A 19 15.47 12.67 0.26
N GLY A 20 14.64 12.00 -0.53
CA GLY A 20 14.05 10.73 -0.18
C GLY A 20 15.17 9.73 0.12
N HIS A 21 15.07 9.08 1.27
CA HIS A 21 15.99 8.03 1.68
C HIS A 21 16.09 6.98 0.57
N GLY A 22 17.32 6.59 0.21
CA GLY A 22 17.56 5.43 -0.63
C GLY A 22 16.90 4.17 -0.04
N PRO A 23 16.69 3.11 -0.83
CA PRO A 23 15.97 1.95 -0.35
C PRO A 23 16.66 1.38 0.90
N PRO A 24 15.89 1.02 1.95
CA PRO A 24 16.44 0.30 3.08
C PRO A 24 17.08 -1.01 2.61
N GLU A 25 18.08 -1.50 3.37
CA GLU A 25 18.80 -2.72 3.06
C GLU A 25 17.86 -3.85 2.63
N GLY A 26 18.04 -4.36 1.41
CA GLY A 26 17.27 -5.46 0.84
C GLY A 26 16.14 -5.09 -0.12
N GLY A 27 15.81 -3.81 -0.31
CA GLY A 27 14.84 -3.37 -1.33
C GLY A 27 15.38 -3.54 -2.75
N VAL A 28 14.64 -4.21 -3.65
CA VAL A 28 14.98 -4.19 -5.07
C VAL A 28 14.69 -2.79 -5.59
N VAL A 29 15.72 -2.11 -6.10
CA VAL A 29 15.63 -0.73 -6.55
C VAL A 29 14.54 -0.60 -7.62
N GLY A 30 13.67 0.40 -7.46
CA GLY A 30 12.64 0.75 -8.43
C GLY A 30 11.24 0.20 -8.14
N TYR A 31 11.07 -0.76 -7.23
CA TYR A 31 9.72 -1.23 -6.86
C TYR A 31 9.05 -0.27 -5.88
N VAL A 32 7.81 0.10 -6.19
CA VAL A 32 6.99 1.02 -5.38
C VAL A 32 5.59 0.45 -5.25
N SER A 33 5.17 0.23 -4.00
CA SER A 33 3.85 -0.28 -3.67
C SER A 33 2.97 0.83 -3.12
N THR A 34 1.70 0.84 -3.53
CA THR A 34 0.74 1.88 -3.13
C THR A 34 -0.58 1.26 -2.69
N ALA A 35 -1.03 1.61 -1.49
CA ALA A 35 -2.38 1.34 -1.04
C ALA A 35 -3.36 2.27 -1.77
N SER A 36 -4.28 1.69 -2.54
CA SER A 36 -5.27 2.42 -3.35
C SER A 36 -6.60 2.68 -2.63
N GLY A 37 -6.90 1.92 -1.56
CA GLY A 37 -8.10 2.14 -0.74
C GLY A 37 -8.66 0.87 -0.10
N LEU A 38 -9.81 1.02 0.53
CA LEU A 38 -10.57 -0.05 1.18
C LEU A 38 -11.84 -0.36 0.41
N LYS A 39 -12.14 -1.65 0.20
CA LYS A 39 -13.33 -2.10 -0.55
C LYS A 39 -14.13 -3.15 0.24
N PRO A 40 -15.35 -2.85 0.70
CA PRO A 40 -15.96 -1.52 0.77
C PRO A 40 -15.17 -0.58 1.69
N HIS A 41 -15.45 0.73 1.59
CA HIS A 41 -14.81 1.73 2.42
C HIS A 41 -15.22 1.58 3.91
N VAL A 42 -14.25 1.69 4.82
CA VAL A 42 -14.48 1.67 6.27
C VAL A 42 -14.04 3.00 6.87
N LEU A 43 -15.00 3.81 7.31
CA LEU A 43 -14.72 5.12 7.90
C LEU A 43 -13.86 4.97 9.16
N GLY A 44 -12.79 5.76 9.25
CA GLY A 44 -11.86 5.75 10.38
C GLY A 44 -10.76 4.67 10.29
N VAL A 45 -10.76 3.82 9.26
CA VAL A 45 -9.63 2.92 8.98
C VAL A 45 -8.78 3.52 7.87
N SER A 46 -7.46 3.57 8.06
CA SER A 46 -6.52 4.03 7.05
C SER A 46 -5.36 3.06 6.92
N VAL A 47 -4.86 2.90 5.70
CA VAL A 47 -3.71 2.05 5.39
C VAL A 47 -2.73 2.79 4.51
N ARG A 48 -1.43 2.63 4.78
CA ARG A 48 -0.33 3.19 3.98
C ARG A 48 0.75 2.15 3.79
N VAL A 49 1.47 2.28 2.68
CA VAL A 49 2.75 1.58 2.46
C VAL A 49 3.87 2.46 2.99
N LEU A 50 4.85 1.86 3.67
CA LEU A 50 6.06 2.49 4.17
C LEU A 50 7.28 1.77 3.57
N GLY A 51 8.38 2.52 3.38
CA GLY A 51 9.62 1.94 2.85
C GLY A 51 9.56 1.56 1.37
N GLY A 52 8.72 2.24 0.57
CA GLY A 52 8.57 1.99 -0.87
C GLY A 52 7.65 0.81 -1.16
N ASP A 53 8.05 -0.39 -0.75
CA ASP A 53 7.29 -1.64 -0.88
C ASP A 53 7.36 -2.52 0.39
N ASP A 54 7.98 -2.03 1.45
CA ASP A 54 8.43 -2.87 2.55
C ASP A 54 7.31 -3.23 3.54
N ARG A 55 6.63 -2.22 4.09
CA ARG A 55 5.70 -2.40 5.21
C ARG A 55 4.31 -1.85 4.92
N LEU A 56 3.30 -2.53 5.45
CA LEU A 56 1.97 -1.95 5.61
C LEU A 56 1.83 -1.37 7.01
N ARG A 57 1.24 -0.18 7.09
CA ARG A 57 0.74 0.42 8.32
C ARG A 57 -0.76 0.51 8.26
N LEU A 58 -1.46 -0.11 9.21
CA LEU A 58 -2.89 0.10 9.41
C LEU A 58 -3.10 0.95 10.67
N ALA A 59 -3.98 1.94 10.58
CA ALA A 59 -4.48 2.68 11.73
C ALA A 59 -6.01 2.60 11.80
N ASN A 60 -6.55 2.29 12.98
CA ASN A 60 -7.98 2.09 13.20
C ASN A 60 -8.54 3.08 14.24
N TYR A 61 -9.23 4.10 13.76
CA TYR A 61 -9.97 5.08 14.56
C TYR A 61 -11.49 4.92 14.42
N SER A 62 -11.95 3.83 13.82
CA SER A 62 -13.37 3.60 13.51
C SER A 62 -14.23 3.21 14.72
N GLY A 63 -13.59 2.85 15.84
CA GLY A 63 -14.24 2.21 17.00
C GLY A 63 -14.60 0.73 16.79
N LYS A 64 -14.43 0.21 15.56
CA LYS A 64 -14.72 -1.19 15.20
C LYS A 64 -13.57 -2.11 15.56
N THR A 65 -13.87 -3.39 15.76
CA THR A 65 -12.83 -4.42 15.76
C THR A 65 -12.43 -4.72 14.33
N VAL A 66 -11.20 -4.38 13.95
CA VAL A 66 -10.64 -4.72 12.63
C VAL A 66 -9.80 -5.97 12.75
N LEU A 67 -10.15 -7.01 11.99
CA LEU A 67 -9.39 -8.25 11.86
C LEU A 67 -8.75 -8.32 10.48
N VAL A 68 -7.42 -8.37 10.42
CA VAL A 68 -6.65 -8.60 9.20
C VAL A 68 -6.38 -10.10 9.05
N LEU A 69 -6.54 -10.62 7.84
CA LEU A 69 -6.28 -12.02 7.54
C LEU A 69 -4.86 -12.23 6.99
N GLY A 70 -4.27 -13.35 7.40
CA GLY A 70 -2.95 -13.80 6.96
C GLY A 70 -2.96 -14.36 5.54
N TYR A 71 -1.87 -15.04 5.19
CA TYR A 71 -1.65 -15.53 3.83
C TYR A 71 -2.54 -16.73 3.48
N GLU A 72 -2.99 -17.47 4.49
CA GLU A 72 -3.87 -18.64 4.37
C GLU A 72 -5.32 -18.28 4.74
N HIS A 73 -5.66 -16.99 4.77
CA HIS A 73 -6.96 -16.45 5.23
C HIS A 73 -7.24 -16.67 6.73
N GLU A 74 -6.23 -17.00 7.51
CA GLU A 74 -6.34 -17.18 8.95
C GLU A 74 -6.38 -15.83 9.70
N PRO A 75 -6.97 -15.75 10.90
CA PRO A 75 -6.90 -14.55 11.73
C PRO A 75 -5.45 -14.18 12.04
N PHE A 76 -4.97 -13.02 11.61
CA PHE A 76 -3.57 -12.60 11.78
C PHE A 76 -3.43 -11.46 12.79
N LEU A 77 -3.93 -10.27 12.46
CA LEU A 77 -3.90 -9.09 13.36
C LEU A 77 -5.30 -8.68 13.75
N ARG A 78 -5.48 -8.30 15.02
CA ARG A 78 -6.75 -7.80 15.55
C ARG A 78 -6.55 -6.45 16.23
N PHE A 79 -7.16 -5.42 15.66
CA PHE A 79 -7.17 -4.05 16.17
C PHE A 79 -8.47 -3.81 16.93
N THR A 80 -8.38 -3.40 18.20
CA THR A 80 -9.53 -3.09 19.05
C THR A 80 -9.32 -1.75 19.75
N ALA A 81 -10.36 -1.25 20.45
CA ALA A 81 -10.22 -0.07 21.31
C ALA A 81 -9.12 -0.24 22.38
N GLY A 82 -8.81 -1.48 22.79
CA GLY A 82 -7.79 -1.79 23.78
C GLY A 82 -6.36 -1.89 23.24
N GLY A 83 -6.17 -1.89 21.92
CA GLY A 83 -4.86 -1.99 21.26
C GLY A 83 -4.82 -3.02 20.13
N VAL A 84 -3.60 -3.40 19.72
CA VAL A 84 -3.37 -4.34 18.63
C VAL A 84 -2.86 -5.66 19.16
N TYR A 85 -3.38 -6.74 18.59
CA TYR A 85 -3.07 -8.11 18.97
C TYR A 85 -2.66 -8.91 17.73
N GLU A 86 -1.68 -9.79 17.87
CA GLU A 86 -1.32 -10.77 16.87
C GLU A 86 -1.80 -12.16 17.31
N ASN A 87 -2.20 -12.99 16.36
CA ASN A 87 -2.53 -14.39 16.61
C ASN A 87 -1.25 -15.22 16.59
N VAL A 88 -0.75 -15.67 17.74
CA VAL A 88 0.51 -16.44 17.79
C VAL A 88 0.41 -17.82 17.13
N ARG A 89 -0.80 -18.26 16.75
CA ARG A 89 -1.05 -19.46 15.95
C ARG A 89 -1.02 -19.18 14.44
N SER A 90 -1.09 -17.93 13.97
CA SER A 90 -1.04 -17.62 12.55
C SER A 90 0.40 -17.71 12.01
N PRO A 91 0.65 -18.47 10.92
CA PRO A 91 1.93 -18.45 10.22
C PRO A 91 2.35 -17.05 9.77
N ALA A 92 1.38 -16.20 9.39
CA ALA A 92 1.64 -14.82 8.97
C ALA A 92 2.36 -13.97 10.04
N VAL A 93 2.19 -14.25 11.35
CA VAL A 93 2.93 -13.56 12.42
C VAL A 93 4.44 -13.74 12.30
N TYR A 94 4.88 -14.90 11.84
CA TYR A 94 6.30 -15.22 11.77
C TYR A 94 6.88 -14.79 10.42
N LEU A 95 6.14 -15.03 9.34
CA LEU A 95 6.50 -14.60 7.99
C LEU A 95 6.62 -13.07 7.90
N SER A 96 5.71 -12.31 8.53
CA SER A 96 5.71 -10.83 8.48
C SER A 96 6.79 -10.13 9.32
N ARG A 97 7.66 -10.89 9.99
CA ARG A 97 8.82 -10.34 10.72
C ARG A 97 9.99 -10.08 9.81
N GLU A 98 10.09 -10.85 8.73
CA GLU A 98 11.15 -10.76 7.75
C GLU A 98 10.62 -10.13 6.47
N ARG A 99 11.45 -9.33 5.81
CA ARG A 99 11.15 -8.87 4.45
C ARG A 99 11.16 -10.04 3.47
N ASP A 100 12.14 -10.93 3.60
CA ASP A 100 12.26 -12.14 2.80
C ASP A 100 11.62 -13.32 3.54
N PRO A 101 10.49 -13.89 3.04
CA PRO A 101 9.83 -15.02 3.69
C PRO A 101 10.74 -16.24 3.86
N ALA A 102 11.74 -16.44 3.00
CA ALA A 102 12.65 -17.59 3.09
C ALA A 102 13.55 -17.55 4.33
N LYS A 103 13.71 -16.37 4.95
CA LYS A 103 14.47 -16.18 6.20
C LYS A 103 13.63 -16.37 7.45
N ALA A 104 12.30 -16.42 7.31
CA ALA A 104 11.41 -16.52 8.45
C ALA A 104 11.38 -17.94 9.03
N HIS A 105 11.54 -18.05 10.36
CA HIS A 105 11.28 -19.30 11.07
C HIS A 105 9.81 -19.37 11.49
N VAL A 106 9.05 -20.28 10.88
CA VAL A 106 7.67 -20.60 11.27
C VAL A 106 7.68 -21.82 12.20
N PRO A 107 7.32 -21.68 13.49
CA PRO A 107 7.32 -22.82 14.41
C PRO A 107 6.15 -23.77 14.09
N ALA A 108 6.30 -25.06 14.38
CA ALA A 108 5.23 -26.06 14.19
C ALA A 108 3.94 -25.75 14.99
N SER A 109 4.03 -24.89 16.01
CA SER A 109 2.85 -24.39 16.74
C SER A 109 2.07 -23.32 15.98
N ALA A 110 2.59 -22.78 14.88
CA ALA A 110 1.86 -21.89 13.99
C ALA A 110 1.10 -22.76 12.99
N ASP A 111 -0.21 -22.71 13.09
CA ASP A 111 -1.17 -23.57 12.40
C ASP A 111 -2.37 -22.68 12.04
N ALA A 112 -2.56 -22.46 10.74
CA ALA A 112 -3.57 -21.57 10.19
C ALA A 112 -5.00 -22.00 10.56
N GLU A 113 -5.22 -23.29 10.79
CA GLU A 113 -6.53 -23.87 11.11
C GLU A 113 -6.80 -23.89 12.63
N ALA A 114 -5.78 -23.61 13.44
CA ALA A 114 -5.93 -23.62 14.89
C ALA A 114 -6.72 -22.41 15.41
N PRO A 115 -7.51 -22.56 16.49
CA PRO A 115 -8.16 -21.44 17.16
C PRO A 115 -7.16 -20.33 17.53
N PRO A 116 -7.51 -19.05 17.30
CA PRO A 116 -6.55 -17.96 17.46
C PRO A 116 -6.17 -17.75 18.93
N ARG A 117 -4.87 -17.57 19.18
CA ARG A 117 -4.34 -17.19 20.50
C ARG A 117 -3.73 -15.79 20.42
N TRP A 118 -4.44 -14.83 21.00
CA TRP A 118 -4.08 -13.42 20.89
C TRP A 118 -2.99 -13.01 21.88
N ARG A 119 -1.93 -12.37 21.36
CA ARG A 119 -0.93 -11.67 22.16
C ARG A 119 -0.98 -10.18 21.82
N LYS A 120 -1.03 -9.33 22.84
CA LYS A 120 -1.02 -7.88 22.64
C LYS A 120 0.37 -7.44 22.19
N VAL A 121 0.44 -6.66 21.11
CA VAL A 121 1.68 -6.14 20.53
C VAL A 121 1.77 -4.61 20.56
N ALA A 122 0.64 -3.92 20.64
CA ALA A 122 0.62 -2.47 20.80
C ALA A 122 -0.54 -1.99 21.68
N LYS A 123 -0.32 -0.88 22.40
CA LYS A 123 -1.37 -0.19 23.16
C LYS A 123 -2.17 0.81 22.29
N GLY A 124 -1.56 1.32 21.21
CA GLY A 124 -2.16 2.32 20.32
C GLY A 124 -3.08 1.73 19.26
N GLN A 125 -3.54 2.58 18.35
CA GLN A 125 -4.50 2.25 17.28
C GLN A 125 -3.84 1.89 15.94
N SER A 126 -2.51 1.89 15.87
CA SER A 126 -1.78 1.58 14.64
C SER A 126 -0.71 0.52 14.86
N PHE A 127 -0.46 -0.27 13.83
CA PHE A 127 0.59 -1.29 13.80
C PHE A 127 1.14 -1.43 12.39
N GLU A 128 2.40 -1.81 12.31
CA GLU A 128 3.19 -1.94 11.09
C GLU A 128 3.76 -3.35 11.00
N TRP A 129 3.75 -3.94 9.81
CA TRP A 129 4.30 -5.27 9.56
C TRP A 129 4.87 -5.36 8.13
N HIS A 130 5.80 -6.28 7.89
CA HIS A 130 6.20 -6.62 6.53
C HIS A 130 5.10 -7.46 5.88
N ASP A 131 4.67 -7.11 4.67
CA ASP A 131 3.63 -7.86 3.96
C ASP A 131 4.13 -8.29 2.60
N HIS A 132 4.29 -9.60 2.41
CA HIS A 132 4.88 -10.12 1.17
C HIS A 132 3.94 -9.95 -0.03
N ARG A 133 2.64 -9.72 0.20
CA ARG A 133 1.67 -9.46 -0.89
C ARG A 133 1.92 -8.13 -1.59
N ILE A 134 2.63 -7.20 -0.94
CA ILE A 134 2.86 -5.86 -1.48
C ILE A 134 4.22 -5.72 -2.19
N GLN A 135 4.97 -6.81 -2.32
CA GLN A 135 6.37 -6.85 -2.77
C GLN A 135 6.56 -7.72 -4.02
N TRP A 136 7.65 -7.47 -4.74
CA TRP A 136 8.22 -8.45 -5.67
C TRP A 136 9.25 -9.28 -4.92
N THR A 137 9.03 -10.59 -4.82
CA THR A 137 9.87 -11.50 -4.02
C THR A 137 10.69 -12.48 -4.87
N GLU A 138 10.56 -12.44 -6.20
CA GLU A 138 11.36 -13.30 -7.08
C GLU A 138 12.75 -12.70 -7.33
N SER A 139 13.73 -13.57 -7.54
CA SER A 139 15.12 -13.16 -7.78
C SER A 139 15.31 -12.38 -9.08
N GLU A 140 14.53 -12.72 -10.11
CA GLU A 140 14.60 -12.06 -11.42
C GLU A 140 13.50 -11.00 -11.57
N PRO A 141 13.74 -9.86 -12.24
CA PRO A 141 12.68 -8.90 -12.54
C PRO A 141 11.58 -9.52 -13.43
N PRO A 142 10.34 -9.02 -13.38
CA PRO A 142 9.28 -9.42 -14.30
C PRO A 142 9.71 -9.26 -15.76
N ALA A 143 9.26 -10.15 -16.64
CA ALA A 143 9.64 -10.14 -18.06
C ALA A 143 9.33 -8.81 -18.78
N ALA A 144 8.34 -8.04 -18.31
CA ALA A 144 8.06 -6.70 -18.83
C ALA A 144 9.18 -5.69 -18.50
N VAL A 145 9.68 -5.73 -17.25
CA VAL A 145 10.80 -4.90 -16.80
C VAL A 145 12.08 -5.31 -17.52
N GLN A 146 12.34 -6.61 -17.70
CA GLN A 146 13.51 -7.07 -18.45
C GLN A 146 13.51 -6.58 -19.92
N ARG A 147 12.33 -6.55 -20.56
CA ARG A 147 12.19 -6.09 -21.95
C ARG A 147 12.31 -4.58 -22.11
N ALA A 148 11.85 -3.81 -21.13
CA ALA A 148 11.87 -2.35 -21.15
C ALA A 148 12.29 -1.78 -19.78
N PRO A 149 13.58 -1.92 -19.40
CA PRO A 149 14.04 -1.59 -18.04
C PRO A 149 14.00 -0.10 -17.72
N ASP A 150 13.94 0.75 -18.74
CA ASP A 150 13.87 2.21 -18.66
C ASP A 150 12.41 2.73 -18.66
N GLU A 151 11.41 1.85 -18.59
CA GLU A 151 9.98 2.22 -18.57
C GLU A 151 9.32 1.99 -17.20
N VAL A 152 8.24 2.73 -16.94
CA VAL A 152 7.39 2.51 -15.77
C VAL A 152 6.47 1.32 -16.05
N HIS A 153 6.41 0.37 -15.11
CA HIS A 153 5.57 -0.83 -15.24
C HIS A 153 4.57 -0.94 -14.09
N LEU A 154 3.36 -1.40 -14.40
CA LEU A 154 2.49 -2.02 -13.40
C LEU A 154 2.87 -3.50 -13.30
N ILE A 155 3.32 -3.92 -12.12
CA ILE A 155 3.76 -5.30 -11.89
C ILE A 155 2.59 -6.17 -11.46
N SER A 156 1.85 -5.73 -10.44
CA SER A 156 0.72 -6.50 -9.92
C SER A 156 -0.31 -5.61 -9.23
N ARG A 157 -1.51 -6.15 -9.07
CA ARG A 157 -2.50 -5.67 -8.11
C ARG A 157 -2.49 -6.61 -6.92
N TRP A 158 -2.61 -6.05 -5.73
CA TRP A 158 -2.61 -6.83 -4.49
C TRP A 158 -3.81 -6.50 -3.63
N ALA A 159 -4.14 -7.43 -2.75
CA ALA A 159 -5.25 -7.33 -1.82
C ALA A 159 -4.86 -7.96 -0.48
N VAL A 160 -5.22 -7.28 0.62
CA VAL A 160 -5.14 -7.82 1.99
C VAL A 160 -6.56 -7.96 2.52
N PRO A 161 -7.09 -9.18 2.66
CA PRO A 161 -8.42 -9.41 3.22
C PRO A 161 -8.50 -9.02 4.69
N ALA A 162 -9.61 -8.42 5.09
CA ALA A 162 -9.87 -8.01 6.45
C ALA A 162 -11.38 -8.00 6.73
N SER A 163 -11.75 -7.76 7.99
CA SER A 163 -13.13 -7.47 8.37
C SER A 163 -13.20 -6.39 9.44
N ALA A 164 -14.31 -5.66 9.47
CA ALA A 164 -14.63 -4.67 10.51
C ALA A 164 -15.94 -5.09 11.19
N ASP A 165 -15.89 -5.44 12.46
CA ASP A 165 -17.00 -6.07 13.21
C ASP A 165 -17.60 -7.28 12.45
N GLY A 166 -16.73 -8.10 11.85
CA GLY A 166 -17.13 -9.27 11.05
C GLY A 166 -17.60 -8.97 9.63
N LYS A 167 -17.78 -7.70 9.23
CA LYS A 167 -18.13 -7.35 7.85
C LYS A 167 -16.86 -7.33 6.97
N PRO A 168 -16.80 -8.12 5.89
CA PRO A 168 -15.58 -8.22 5.08
C PRO A 168 -15.27 -6.93 4.35
N PHE A 169 -13.98 -6.60 4.26
CA PHE A 169 -13.42 -5.62 3.35
C PHE A 169 -12.02 -6.05 2.89
N SER A 170 -11.49 -5.40 1.86
CA SER A 170 -10.13 -5.62 1.40
C SER A 170 -9.37 -4.31 1.35
N VAL A 171 -8.14 -4.31 1.85
CA VAL A 171 -7.16 -3.28 1.49
C VAL A 171 -6.66 -3.63 0.10
N SER A 172 -6.86 -2.75 -0.87
CA SER A 172 -6.42 -2.97 -2.25
C SER A 172 -5.28 -2.03 -2.60
N GLY A 173 -4.36 -2.48 -3.45
CA GLY A 173 -3.30 -1.65 -3.97
C GLY A 173 -2.66 -2.21 -5.23
N PHE A 174 -1.53 -1.63 -5.59
CA PHE A 174 -0.73 -2.05 -6.73
C PHE A 174 0.75 -1.94 -6.43
N LEU A 175 1.52 -2.80 -7.08
CA LEU A 175 2.97 -2.75 -7.13
C LEU A 175 3.38 -2.27 -8.51
N GLY A 176 4.15 -1.19 -8.55
CA GLY A 176 4.76 -0.67 -9.76
C GLY A 176 6.27 -0.78 -9.74
N TYR A 177 6.87 -0.63 -10.91
CA TYR A 177 8.31 -0.43 -11.09
C TYR A 177 8.54 0.95 -11.71
N VAL A 178 9.47 1.70 -11.13
CA VAL A 178 9.95 3.01 -11.57
C VAL A 178 11.46 2.90 -11.79
N PRO A 179 11.96 3.11 -13.02
CA PRO A 179 13.39 3.05 -13.30
C PRO A 179 14.19 3.99 -12.38
N PRO A 180 15.32 3.53 -11.81
CA PRO A 180 16.18 4.39 -11.02
C PRO A 180 16.81 5.50 -11.88
N PRO A 181 17.02 6.70 -11.32
CA PRO A 181 17.70 7.77 -12.04
C PRO A 181 19.13 7.35 -12.40
N GLY A 182 19.43 7.24 -13.69
CA GLY A 182 20.73 6.77 -14.20
C GLY A 182 20.65 5.67 -15.27
N GLY A 183 19.45 5.14 -15.57
CA GLY A 183 19.21 4.35 -16.78
C GLY A 183 19.50 5.16 -18.06
N SER A 184 19.75 4.47 -19.17
CA SER A 184 20.05 5.07 -20.48
C SER A 184 18.94 5.98 -21.02
N GLY A 185 17.73 5.91 -20.45
CA GLY A 185 16.63 6.84 -20.68
C GLY A 185 16.62 7.97 -19.64
N GLY A 186 16.77 9.21 -20.12
CA GLY A 186 16.87 10.45 -19.33
C GLY A 186 16.14 10.48 -17.97
N GLY A 187 16.90 10.83 -16.94
CA GLY A 187 16.48 10.82 -15.54
C GLY A 187 15.09 11.41 -15.30
N ALA A 188 14.16 10.56 -14.87
CA ALA A 188 12.85 10.98 -14.41
C ALA A 188 13.00 11.78 -13.11
N SER A 189 12.70 13.07 -13.20
CA SER A 189 12.75 14.00 -12.07
C SER A 189 11.72 13.62 -10.99
N PRO A 190 11.99 13.85 -9.68
CA PRO A 190 11.15 13.39 -8.57
C PRO A 190 9.67 13.82 -8.62
N TRP A 191 9.32 14.83 -9.41
CA TRP A 191 7.94 15.28 -9.57
C TRP A 191 7.05 14.32 -10.39
N LEU A 192 7.63 13.40 -11.17
CA LEU A 192 6.87 12.46 -12.00
C LEU A 192 6.19 11.34 -11.19
N ILE A 193 6.67 11.03 -9.98
CA ILE A 193 6.07 10.04 -9.07
C ILE A 193 4.66 10.50 -8.63
N GLY A 194 4.42 11.81 -8.52
CA GLY A 194 3.11 12.35 -8.15
C GLY A 194 2.09 12.42 -9.30
N VAL A 195 2.55 12.59 -10.54
CA VAL A 195 1.67 12.84 -11.70
C VAL A 195 1.07 11.55 -12.26
N VAL A 196 1.79 10.42 -12.23
CA VAL A 196 1.28 9.12 -12.72
C VAL A 196 0.14 8.57 -11.83
N VAL A 197 0.19 8.82 -10.52
CA VAL A 197 -0.90 8.46 -9.58
C VAL A 197 -2.17 9.29 -9.84
N GLY A 198 -2.03 10.54 -10.28
CA GLY A 198 -3.16 11.42 -10.61
C GLY A 198 -3.90 11.03 -11.89
N ILE A 199 -3.17 10.64 -12.96
CA ILE A 199 -3.78 10.37 -14.27
C ILE A 199 -4.54 9.03 -14.28
N ALA A 200 -4.06 8.01 -13.57
CA ALA A 200 -4.76 6.73 -13.45
C ALA A 200 -6.12 6.83 -12.72
N VAL A 201 -6.25 7.74 -11.75
CA VAL A 201 -7.50 8.02 -11.04
C VAL A 201 -8.51 8.76 -11.93
N LEU A 202 -8.04 9.68 -12.79
CA LEU A 202 -8.91 10.45 -13.68
C LEU A 202 -9.42 9.63 -14.88
N ALA A 203 -8.59 8.76 -15.46
CA ALA A 203 -9.00 7.87 -16.55
C ALA A 203 -10.05 6.83 -16.10
N GLY A 204 -9.91 6.30 -14.87
CA GLY A 204 -10.88 5.37 -14.29
C GLY A 204 -12.23 6.01 -13.95
N ALA A 205 -12.23 7.26 -13.45
CA ALA A 205 -13.45 7.99 -13.16
C ALA A 205 -14.23 8.38 -14.42
N GLY A 206 -13.53 8.75 -15.51
CA GLY A 206 -14.14 9.08 -16.80
C GLY A 206 -14.88 7.91 -17.45
N LEU A 207 -14.28 6.71 -17.43
CA LEU A 207 -14.88 5.49 -18.00
C LEU A 207 -16.14 5.03 -17.24
N VAL A 208 -16.15 5.13 -15.89
CA VAL A 208 -17.29 4.72 -15.06
C VAL A 208 -18.48 5.69 -15.18
N LEU A 209 -18.21 6.98 -15.37
CA LEU A 209 -19.25 7.99 -15.58
C LEU A 209 -19.86 7.91 -16.99
N GLY A 210 -19.07 7.53 -18.00
CA GLY A 210 -19.54 7.30 -19.37
C GLY A 210 -20.53 6.13 -19.48
N ASP A 211 -20.20 4.99 -18.87
CA ASP A 211 -21.02 3.77 -18.96
C ASP A 211 -22.38 3.92 -18.25
N ARG A 212 -22.43 4.69 -17.16
CA ARG A 212 -23.69 5.00 -16.45
C ARG A 212 -24.62 5.91 -17.25
N ARG A 213 -24.09 6.76 -18.12
CA ARG A 213 -24.88 7.68 -18.96
C ARG A 213 -25.45 6.98 -20.19
N ALA A 214 -24.72 6.01 -20.74
CA ALA A 214 -25.18 5.18 -21.86
C ALA A 214 -26.35 4.28 -21.45
N ARG A 215 -26.27 3.61 -20.29
CA ARG A 215 -27.33 2.70 -19.80
C ARG A 215 -28.65 3.38 -19.42
N ARG A 216 -28.67 4.70 -19.20
CA ARG A 216 -29.89 5.49 -18.92
C ARG A 216 -30.59 6.01 -20.18
N ARG A 217 -30.00 5.84 -21.36
CA ARG A 217 -30.51 6.37 -22.64
C ARG A 217 -31.00 5.31 -23.61
N SER A 218 -30.95 4.03 -23.24
CA SER A 218 -31.59 2.97 -24.02
C SER A 218 -33.07 2.86 -23.56
N PRO A 219 -34.04 3.06 -24.47
CA PRO A 219 -35.46 2.90 -24.16
C PRO A 219 -35.85 1.44 -23.93
#